data_AF-A0A1X0B1Z7-F1
#
_entry.id   AF-A0A1X0B1Z7-F1
#
_cell.length_a   1.000
_cell.length_b   1.000
_cell.length_c   1.000
_cell.angle_alpha   90.00
_cell.angle_beta   90.00
_cell.angle_gamma   90.00
#
_symmetry.space_group_name_H-M   'P 1'
#
loop_
_entity.id
_entity.type
_entity.pdbx_description
1 polymer ?
#
loop_
_entity_poly.entity_id
_entity_poly.type
_entity_poly.pdbx_seq_one_letter_code
_entity_poly.pdbx_strand_id
1 'polypeptide(L)'
;MFTSTDDPNKYLSTNTESASGPLRYADGVEIWRVELTDHDPRVGDAPGSPAVAQRGPLPGPTDDVFGRWFITGSSSGLWGLVGEAEDVDPAEVRQQCGEAMPDDVGARIAMSTGLHDSPPPHGDPIPGWPGKAQ
;
A
#
# COMPACT_ATOMS: atom_id res chain seq x y z
N MET A 1 -1.21 -7.70 3.72
CA MET A 1 -1.17 -8.63 2.57
C MET A 1 -0.90 -10.02 3.13
N PHE A 2 -1.40 -11.10 2.52
CA PHE A 2 -1.20 -12.47 3.03
C PHE A 2 -0.54 -13.32 1.94
N THR A 3 0.34 -14.24 2.33
CA THR A 3 0.95 -15.23 1.43
C THR A 3 0.39 -16.61 1.74
N SER A 4 0.28 -17.45 0.72
CA SER A 4 0.07 -18.89 0.93
C SER A 4 1.29 -19.47 1.63
N THR A 5 1.07 -20.41 2.55
CA THR A 5 2.15 -21.17 3.19
C THR A 5 2.39 -22.50 2.48
N ASP A 6 3.31 -23.32 2.99
CA ASP A 6 3.48 -24.72 2.55
C ASP A 6 2.18 -25.54 2.74
N ASP A 7 1.32 -25.15 3.69
CA ASP A 7 -0.07 -25.57 3.71
C ASP A 7 -0.92 -24.62 2.85
N PRO A 8 -1.48 -25.08 1.70
CA PRO A 8 -2.24 -24.24 0.79
C PRO A 8 -3.56 -23.74 1.38
N ASN A 9 -4.00 -24.28 2.53
CA ASN A 9 -5.23 -23.85 3.21
C ASN A 9 -4.97 -22.85 4.35
N LYS A 10 -3.71 -22.42 4.52
CA LYS A 10 -3.33 -21.46 5.56
C LYS A 10 -2.76 -20.20 4.93
N TYR A 11 -3.13 -19.09 5.54
CA TYR A 11 -2.65 -17.77 5.17
C TYR A 11 -1.75 -17.23 6.27
N LEU A 12 -0.62 -16.64 5.87
CA LEU A 12 0.30 -15.95 6.75
C LEU A 12 0.37 -14.48 6.34
N SER A 13 0.32 -13.56 7.30
CA SER A 13 0.51 -12.13 7.02
C SER A 13 1.94 -11.85 6.54
N THR A 14 2.08 -10.97 5.56
CA THR A 14 3.40 -10.47 5.11
C THR A 14 4.14 -9.64 6.16
N ASN A 15 3.45 -9.26 7.25
CA ASN A 15 4.05 -8.56 8.38
C ASN A 15 4.80 -9.51 9.34
N THR A 16 4.84 -10.81 9.06
CA THR A 16 5.63 -11.79 9.81
C THR A 16 6.31 -12.79 8.86
N GLU A 17 7.44 -13.34 9.27
CA GLU A 17 8.17 -14.36 8.51
C GLU A 17 7.68 -15.78 8.81
N SER A 18 7.00 -15.97 9.95
CA SER A 18 6.41 -17.25 10.34
C SER A 18 5.22 -17.03 11.28
N ALA A 19 4.41 -18.07 11.48
CA ALA A 19 3.22 -17.99 12.33
C ALA A 19 3.50 -17.50 13.75
N SER A 20 4.70 -17.81 14.29
CA SER A 20 5.15 -17.42 15.63
C SER A 20 6.29 -16.40 15.60
N GLY A 21 6.60 -15.82 14.43
CA GLY A 21 7.68 -14.85 14.26
C GLY A 21 7.34 -13.49 14.89
N PRO A 22 8.37 -12.66 15.18
CA PRO A 22 8.12 -11.28 15.55
C PRO A 22 7.47 -10.53 14.38
N LEU A 23 6.64 -9.55 14.71
CA LEU A 23 6.09 -8.62 13.73
C LEU A 23 7.21 -7.74 13.17
N ARG A 24 7.17 -7.51 11.85
CA ARG A 24 8.03 -6.51 11.19
C ARG A 24 7.65 -5.10 11.62
N TYR A 25 6.34 -4.86 11.78
CA TYR A 25 5.77 -3.62 12.25
C TYR A 25 4.88 -3.88 13.47
N ALA A 26 5.31 -3.38 14.64
CA ALA A 26 4.75 -3.75 15.94
C ALA A 26 3.26 -3.38 16.11
N ASP A 27 2.81 -2.32 15.44
CA ASP A 27 1.42 -1.85 15.43
C ASP A 27 0.66 -2.23 14.14
N GLY A 28 1.30 -3.03 13.28
CA GLY A 28 0.77 -3.44 11.99
C GLY A 28 0.81 -2.37 10.90
N VAL A 29 1.55 -1.27 11.09
CA VAL A 29 1.62 -0.15 10.15
C VAL A 29 2.99 -0.07 9.48
N GLU A 30 3.01 -0.08 8.15
CA GLU A 30 4.19 0.19 7.34
C GLU A 30 4.03 1.54 6.64
N ILE A 31 5.02 2.43 6.80
CA ILE A 31 4.97 3.76 6.20
C ILE A 31 5.94 3.85 5.04
N TRP A 32 5.42 4.36 3.92
CA TRP A 32 6.19 4.64 2.73
C TRP A 32 6.09 6.13 2.39
N ARG A 33 7.23 6.76 2.15
CA ARG A 33 7.29 8.02 1.44
C ARG A 33 7.41 7.72 -0.04
N VAL A 34 6.52 8.30 -0.84
CA VAL A 34 6.53 8.22 -2.30
C VAL A 34 6.54 9.64 -2.85
N GLU A 35 7.47 9.93 -3.75
CA GLU A 35 7.53 11.22 -4.45
C GLU A 35 7.00 11.07 -5.87
N LEU A 36 6.11 11.99 -6.26
CA LEU A 36 5.51 12.03 -7.58
C LEU A 36 5.67 13.41 -8.19
N THR A 37 5.85 13.47 -9.51
CA THR A 37 5.88 14.73 -10.27
C THR A 37 5.22 14.55 -11.64
N ASP A 38 4.54 15.59 -12.11
CA ASP A 38 3.99 15.71 -13.47
C ASP A 38 4.87 16.54 -14.42
N HIS A 39 6.07 16.89 -13.96
CA HIS A 39 7.07 17.70 -14.67
C HIS A 39 8.34 16.90 -15.06
N ASP A 40 8.32 15.57 -14.96
CA ASP A 40 9.47 14.73 -15.32
C ASP A 40 9.67 14.73 -16.85
N PRO A 41 10.91 14.81 -17.39
CA PRO A 41 11.15 14.79 -18.84
C PRO A 41 10.64 13.53 -19.56
N ARG A 42 10.40 12.43 -18.84
CA ARG A 42 9.80 11.19 -19.36
C ARG A 42 8.29 11.30 -19.54
N VAL A 43 7.67 12.34 -18.99
CA VAL A 43 6.27 12.70 -19.21
C VAL A 43 6.16 13.24 -20.62
N GLY A 44 5.96 12.34 -21.58
CA GLY A 44 5.65 12.68 -22.97
C GLY A 44 4.24 13.26 -23.11
N ASP A 45 3.54 12.91 -24.19
CA ASP A 45 2.16 13.35 -24.46
C ASP A 45 1.10 12.58 -23.64
N ALA A 46 1.44 12.16 -22.41
CA ALA A 46 0.52 11.44 -21.55
C ALA A 46 -0.71 12.31 -21.20
N PRO A 47 -1.92 11.74 -21.17
CA PRO A 47 -3.13 12.47 -20.80
C PRO A 47 -3.02 12.99 -19.36
N GLY A 48 -3.60 14.16 -19.12
CA GLY A 48 -3.69 14.73 -17.78
C GLY A 48 -4.51 13.86 -16.83
N SER A 49 -4.42 14.12 -15.53
CA SER A 49 -5.20 13.38 -14.53
C SER A 49 -6.71 13.50 -14.80
N PRO A 50 -7.47 12.40 -14.64
CA PRO A 50 -8.92 12.44 -14.72
C PRO A 50 -9.50 13.49 -13.76
N ALA A 51 -10.39 14.34 -14.26
CA ALA A 51 -11.04 15.37 -13.44
C ALA A 51 -12.19 14.81 -12.57
N VAL A 52 -12.59 13.55 -12.78
CA VAL A 52 -13.68 12.88 -12.08
C VAL A 52 -13.23 11.49 -11.60
N ALA A 53 -13.87 11.01 -10.53
CA ALA A 53 -13.60 9.67 -10.00
C ALA A 53 -13.84 8.61 -11.08
N GLN A 54 -12.81 7.83 -11.38
CA GLN A 54 -12.87 6.73 -12.34
C GLN A 54 -13.66 5.55 -11.74
N ARG A 55 -14.61 5.02 -12.51
CA ARG A 55 -15.44 3.85 -12.15
C ARG A 55 -15.76 3.01 -13.39
N GLY A 56 -15.76 1.69 -13.25
CA GLY A 56 -16.07 0.75 -14.33
C GLY A 56 -16.12 -0.70 -13.85
N PRO A 57 -16.31 -1.66 -14.77
CA PRO A 57 -16.49 -3.07 -14.44
C PRO A 57 -15.17 -3.85 -14.31
N LEU A 58 -14.02 -3.26 -14.65
CA LEU A 58 -12.76 -4.00 -14.68
C LEU A 58 -12.16 -4.18 -13.28
N PRO A 59 -11.58 -5.35 -12.96
CA PRO A 59 -10.99 -5.59 -11.63
C PRO A 59 -9.73 -4.74 -11.36
N GLY A 60 -9.12 -4.19 -12.41
CA GLY A 60 -7.91 -3.38 -12.37
C GLY A 60 -7.78 -2.55 -13.65
N PRO A 61 -6.91 -1.53 -13.65
CA PRO A 61 -6.66 -0.77 -14.85
C PRO A 61 -5.90 -1.63 -15.88
N THR A 62 -6.26 -1.48 -17.16
CA THR A 62 -5.57 -2.15 -18.27
C THR A 62 -4.55 -1.26 -18.97
N ASP A 63 -4.63 0.05 -18.71
CA ASP A 63 -3.76 1.09 -19.24
C ASP A 63 -3.17 1.90 -18.08
N ASP A 64 -2.24 2.81 -18.39
CA ASP A 64 -1.67 3.72 -17.40
C ASP A 64 -2.74 4.63 -16.76
N VAL A 65 -2.77 4.67 -15.43
CA VAL A 65 -3.69 5.47 -14.61
C VAL A 65 -3.02 6.68 -13.97
N PHE A 66 -1.70 6.76 -14.01
CA PHE A 66 -0.96 7.90 -13.47
C PHE A 66 -0.83 9.00 -14.53
N GLY A 67 -0.87 8.64 -15.81
CA GLY A 67 -0.83 9.56 -16.93
C GLY A 67 0.45 10.38 -16.88
N ARG A 68 0.33 11.67 -16.59
CA ARG A 68 1.49 12.56 -16.45
C ARG A 68 2.28 12.36 -15.16
N TRP A 69 1.70 11.76 -14.12
CA TRP A 69 2.39 11.61 -12.85
C TRP A 69 3.40 10.49 -12.90
N PHE A 70 4.65 10.81 -12.57
CA PHE A 70 5.76 9.87 -12.53
C PHE A 70 6.28 9.72 -11.10
N ILE A 71 6.52 8.48 -10.65
CA ILE A 71 7.15 8.21 -9.35
C ILE A 71 8.66 8.39 -9.49
N THR A 72 9.23 9.35 -8.75
CA THR A 72 10.66 9.67 -8.80
C THR A 72 11.45 9.02 -7.66
N GLY A 73 10.78 8.58 -6.61
CA GLY A 73 11.41 7.85 -5.52
C GLY A 73 10.41 7.24 -4.55
N SER A 74 10.87 6.22 -3.84
CA SER A 74 10.17 5.62 -2.71
C SER A 74 11.15 5.17 -1.64
N SER A 75 10.73 5.28 -0.37
CA SER A 75 11.50 4.78 0.78
C SER A 75 10.55 4.47 1.94
N SER A 76 10.90 3.48 2.75
CA SER A 76 10.22 3.12 4.00
C SER A 76 11.13 3.25 5.24
N GLY A 77 12.27 3.93 5.10
CA GLY A 77 13.24 4.09 6.19
C GLY A 77 13.75 5.52 6.28
N LEU A 78 14.82 5.82 5.54
CA LEU A 78 15.41 7.16 5.52
C LEU A 78 15.15 7.85 4.19
N TRP A 79 15.05 9.17 4.20
CA TRP A 79 14.88 10.01 3.03
C TRP A 79 15.91 11.15 3.00
N GLY A 80 16.54 11.38 1.85
CA GLY A 80 17.52 12.46 1.67
C GLY A 80 18.97 11.98 1.54
N LEU A 81 19.90 12.92 1.67
CA LEU A 81 21.33 12.67 1.48
C LEU A 81 21.93 11.90 2.66
N VAL A 82 22.97 11.11 2.39
CA VAL A 82 23.72 10.41 3.45
C VAL A 82 24.28 11.43 4.45
N GLY A 83 23.91 11.28 5.72
CA GLY A 83 24.33 12.18 6.81
C GLY A 83 23.34 13.30 7.14
N GLU A 84 22.35 13.54 6.28
CA GLU A 84 21.27 14.53 6.46
C GLU A 84 19.88 13.91 6.29
N ALA A 85 19.82 12.58 6.18
CA ALA A 85 18.59 11.88 5.90
C ALA A 85 17.62 11.96 7.09
N GLU A 86 16.36 12.22 6.78
CA GLU A 86 15.26 12.23 7.75
C GLU A 86 14.59 10.85 7.81
N ASP A 87 14.03 10.55 8.98
CA ASP A 87 13.20 9.36 9.16
C ASP A 87 11.88 9.56 8.40
N VAL A 88 11.51 8.59 7.56
CA VAL A 88 10.23 8.54 6.85
C VAL A 88 9.08 8.23 7.81
N ASP A 89 9.39 7.62 8.96
CA ASP A 89 8.42 7.11 9.91
C ASP A 89 8.58 7.73 11.33
N PRO A 90 8.52 9.08 11.44
CA PRO A 90 8.52 9.73 12.74
C PRO A 90 7.21 9.43 13.48
N ALA A 91 7.25 9.50 14.81
CA ALA A 91 6.13 9.10 15.68
C ALA A 91 4.79 9.79 15.34
N GLU A 92 4.83 11.06 14.94
CA GLU A 92 3.64 11.83 14.53
C GLU A 92 3.00 11.25 13.26
N VAL A 93 3.79 10.94 12.24
CA VAL A 93 3.30 10.34 10.99
C VAL A 93 2.75 8.95 11.26
N ARG A 94 3.44 8.14 12.08
CA ARG A 94 2.93 6.82 12.48
C ARG A 94 1.58 6.90 13.18
N GLN A 95 1.43 7.83 14.12
CA GLN A 95 0.17 8.06 14.80
C GLN A 95 -0.93 8.44 13.80
N GLN A 96 -0.66 9.40 12.92
CA GLN A 96 -1.62 9.83 11.90
C GLN A 96 -2.04 8.66 10.99
N CYS A 97 -1.10 7.84 10.53
CA CYS A 97 -1.39 6.67 9.71
C CYS A 97 -2.22 5.65 10.49
N GLY A 98 -1.84 5.35 11.74
CA GLY A 98 -2.54 4.40 12.59
C GLY A 98 -3.98 4.82 12.93
N GLU A 99 -4.24 6.12 13.05
CA GLU A 99 -5.58 6.70 13.28
C GLU A 99 -6.44 6.76 12.02
N ALA A 100 -5.82 6.87 10.84
CA ALA A 100 -6.54 6.87 9.55
C ALA A 100 -6.95 5.46 9.09
N MET A 101 -6.36 4.41 9.66
CA MET A 101 -6.73 3.02 9.34
C MET A 101 -8.12 2.66 9.88
N PRO A 102 -8.89 1.83 9.16
CA PRO A 102 -10.23 1.42 9.60
C PRO A 102 -10.19 0.47 10.82
N ASP A 103 -9.10 -0.29 10.98
CA ASP A 103 -8.91 -1.26 12.05
C ASP A 103 -8.10 -0.64 13.20
N ASP A 104 -8.49 -0.93 14.45
CA ASP A 104 -7.69 -0.56 15.62
C ASP A 104 -6.38 -1.37 15.73
N VAL A 105 -5.47 -0.95 16.60
CA VAL A 105 -4.16 -1.58 16.76
C VAL A 105 -4.23 -3.06 17.15
N GLY A 106 -5.21 -3.44 17.97
CA GLY A 106 -5.39 -4.83 18.41
C GLY A 106 -5.84 -5.72 17.26
N ALA A 107 -6.79 -5.23 16.45
CA ALA A 107 -7.25 -5.90 15.23
C ALA A 107 -6.12 -6.05 14.20
N ARG A 108 -5.31 -4.99 14.00
CA ARG A 108 -4.15 -5.05 13.08
C ARG A 108 -3.10 -6.07 13.52
N ILE A 109 -2.79 -6.13 14.82
CA ILE A 109 -1.87 -7.12 15.38
C ILE A 109 -2.44 -8.53 15.22
N ALA A 110 -3.72 -8.75 15.56
CA ALA A 110 -4.36 -10.05 15.44
C ALA A 110 -4.37 -10.56 13.98
N MET A 111 -4.58 -9.68 13.00
CA MET A 111 -4.46 -10.00 11.57
C MET A 111 -3.01 -10.26 11.12
N SER A 112 -2.01 -9.75 11.85
CA SER A 112 -0.61 -9.86 11.48
C SER A 112 0.08 -11.11 12.04
N THR A 113 -0.52 -11.78 13.03
CA THR A 113 0.09 -12.91 13.75
C THR A 113 -0.64 -14.23 13.50
N GLY A 114 0.10 -15.33 13.49
CA GLY A 114 -0.46 -16.67 13.39
C GLY A 114 -0.73 -17.14 11.97
N LEU A 115 -1.45 -18.27 11.87
CA LEU A 115 -1.98 -18.79 10.60
C LEU A 115 -3.50 -18.62 10.60
N HIS A 116 -4.02 -18.16 9.48
CA HIS A 116 -5.46 -17.94 9.31
C HIS A 116 -6.05 -18.98 8.37
N ASP A 117 -7.23 -19.50 8.72
CA ASP A 117 -8.00 -20.46 7.93
C ASP A 117 -8.71 -19.81 6.73
N SER A 118 -8.84 -18.48 6.75
CA SER A 118 -9.50 -17.72 5.72
C SER A 118 -8.72 -16.42 5.49
N PRO A 119 -8.69 -15.90 4.26
CA PRO A 119 -8.17 -14.56 4.03
C PRO A 119 -9.04 -13.54 4.77
N PRO A 120 -8.53 -12.33 5.03
CA PRO A 120 -9.36 -11.26 5.56
C PRO A 120 -10.61 -11.05 4.69
N PRO A 121 -11.75 -10.70 5.31
CA PRO A 121 -12.92 -10.32 4.54
C PRO A 121 -12.55 -9.14 3.63
N HIS A 122 -12.72 -9.33 2.33
CA HIS A 122 -12.76 -8.25 1.37
C HIS A 122 -14.24 -7.86 1.28
N GLY A 123 -14.56 -6.60 1.54
CA GLY A 123 -15.95 -6.12 1.42
C GLY A 123 -16.48 -6.24 -0.01
N ASP A 124 -17.60 -5.56 -0.29
CA ASP A 124 -18.10 -5.53 -1.67
C ASP A 124 -17.01 -5.04 -2.63
N PRO A 125 -16.95 -5.59 -3.85
CA PRO A 125 -16.07 -5.06 -4.89
C PRO A 125 -16.33 -3.57 -5.04
N ILE A 126 -15.33 -2.75 -4.71
CA ILE A 126 -15.36 -1.32 -5.04
C ILE A 126 -15.55 -1.24 -6.55
N PRO A 127 -16.42 -0.35 -7.08
CA PRO A 127 -16.58 -0.17 -8.52
C PRO A 127 -15.19 -0.11 -9.15
N GLY A 128 -14.97 -1.06 -10.04
CA GLY A 128 -13.68 -1.32 -10.65
C GLY A 128 -13.21 -0.18 -11.54
N TRP A 129 -12.20 -0.46 -12.34
CA TRP A 129 -11.61 0.53 -13.22
C TRP A 129 -12.41 0.66 -14.53
N PRO A 130 -12.40 1.84 -15.16
CA PRO A 130 -12.88 2.01 -16.52
C PRO A 130 -12.17 1.08 -17.50
N GLY A 131 -12.86 0.70 -18.58
CA GLY A 131 -12.28 -0.13 -19.64
C GLY A 131 -11.16 0.52 -20.45
N LYS A 132 -11.01 1.85 -20.32
CA LYS A 132 -9.99 2.72 -20.93
C LYS A 132 -9.83 3.96 -20.06
N ALA A 133 -8.64 4.54 -20.05
CA ALA A 133 -8.44 5.88 -19.47
C ALA A 133 -9.40 6.89 -20.13
N GLN A 134 -10.06 7.71 -19.30
CA GLN A 134 -11.00 8.76 -19.71
C GLN A 134 -10.35 10.13 -19.65
#